data_AF-A0A965VW21-F1
#
_entry.id   AF-A0A965VW21-F1
#
_cell.length_a   1.000
_cell.length_b   1.000
_cell.length_c   1.000
_cell.angle_alpha   90.00
_cell.angle_beta   90.00
_cell.angle_gamma   90.00
#
_symmetry.space_group_name_H-M   'P 1'
#
loop_
_entity.id
_entity.type
_entity.pdbx_description
1 polymer ?
#
loop_
_entity_poly.entity_id
_entity_poly.type
_entity_poly.pdbx_seq_one_letter_code
_entity_poly.pdbx_strand_id
1 'polypeptide(L)' 'IMIESHQGQSLDANELMVALDTHIAWSDKPVRFKGAFGVVEAAGMRLFNGGKFVQFTGPARAIIHPKENP' A
#
# COMPACT_ATOMS: atom_id res chain seq x y z
N ILE A 1 5.69 5.50 9.55
CA ILE A 1 6.35 5.85 8.27
C ILE A 1 5.25 6.20 7.29
N MET A 2 5.29 7.41 6.73
CA MET A 2 4.28 7.87 5.78
C MET A 2 4.94 8.14 4.44
N ILE A 3 4.39 7.56 3.37
CA ILE A 3 4.84 7.76 1.99
C ILE A 3 3.64 8.24 1.19
N GLU A 4 3.81 9.33 0.45
CA GLU A 4 2.78 9.88 -0.44
C GLU A 4 3.30 9.88 -1.88
N SER A 5 2.45 9.47 -2.83
CA SER A 5 2.75 9.58 -4.25
C SER A 5 2.21 10.90 -4.81
N HIS A 6 2.81 11.39 -5.90
CA HIS A 6 2.30 12.56 -6.62
C HIS A 6 0.87 12.38 -7.15
N GLN A 7 0.37 11.14 -7.22
CA GLN A 7 -0.98 10.81 -7.67
C GLN A 7 -2.00 10.77 -6.52
N GLY A 8 -1.61 11.20 -5.32
CA GLY A 8 -2.50 11.28 -4.16
C GLY A 8 -2.74 9.94 -3.45
N GLN A 9 -1.89 8.94 -3.69
CA GLN A 9 -1.90 7.70 -2.92
C GLN A 9 -1.04 7.88 -1.67
N SER A 10 -1.41 7.23 -0.57
CA SER A 10 -0.59 7.24 0.63
C SER A 10 -0.46 5.85 1.26
N LEU A 11 0.71 5.61 1.87
CA LEU A 11 1.02 4.44 2.67
C LEU A 11 1.43 4.91 4.06
N ASP A 12 0.71 4.43 5.07
CA ASP A 12 1.10 4.52 6.48
C ASP A 12 1.48 3.13 6.99
N ALA A 13 2.69 3.01 7.52
CA ALA A 13 3.24 1.76 8.04
C ALA A 13 4.11 2.02 9.28
N ASN A 14 4.06 1.14 10.26
CA ASN A 14 4.96 1.23 11.43
C ASN A 14 6.41 0.91 11.05
N GLU A 15 6.59 -0.02 10.13
CA GLU A 15 7.89 -0.50 9.66
C GLU A 15 7.82 -0.72 8.14
N LEU A 16 8.91 -0.38 7.44
CA LEU A 16 9.03 -0.63 6.01
C LEU A 16 10.48 -0.98 5.69
N MET A 17 10.67 -2.16 5.11
CA MET A 17 11.96 -2.65 4.64
C MET A 17 12.05 -2.38 3.14
N VAL A 18 13.16 -1.84 2.66
CA VAL A 18 13.34 -1.46 1.26
C VAL A 18 14.65 -2.06 0.73
N ALA A 19 14.53 -2.91 -0.28
CA ALA A 19 15.65 -3.45 -1.04
C ALA A 19 15.86 -2.58 -2.28
N LEU A 20 16.92 -1.77 -2.26
CA LEU A 20 17.21 -0.77 -3.30
C LEU A 20 17.66 -1.40 -4.63
N ASP A 21 18.30 -2.57 -4.56
CA ASP A 21 18.77 -3.34 -5.71
C ASP A 21 17.61 -3.90 -6.55
N THR A 22 16.60 -4.45 -5.86
CA THR A 22 15.46 -5.15 -6.46
C THR A 22 14.22 -4.28 -6.57
N HIS A 23 14.25 -3.06 -6.02
CA HIS A 23 13.12 -2.12 -5.98
C HIS A 23 11.88 -2.74 -5.34
N ILE A 24 12.10 -3.49 -4.26
CA ILE A 24 11.05 -4.14 -3.47
C ILE A 24 10.97 -3.44 -2.13
N ALA A 25 9.75 -3.12 -1.69
CA ALA A 25 9.50 -2.68 -0.32
C ALA A 25 8.47 -3.60 0.33
N TRP A 26 8.59 -3.89 1.63
CA TRP A 26 7.63 -4.74 2.33
C TRP A 26 7.51 -4.38 3.80
N SER A 27 6.42 -4.84 4.40
CA SER A 27 6.16 -4.74 5.83
C SER A 27 5.46 -6.00 6.30
N ASP A 28 5.96 -6.60 7.37
CA ASP A 28 5.28 -7.68 8.10
C ASP A 28 4.50 -7.14 9.32
N LYS A 29 4.28 -5.81 9.35
CA LYS A 29 3.49 -5.09 10.34
C LYS A 29 2.24 -4.51 9.69
N PRO A 30 1.19 -4.20 10.49
CA PRO A 30 0.00 -3.58 9.95
C PRO A 30 0.30 -2.31 9.16
N VAL A 31 -0.37 -2.20 8.01
CA VAL A 31 -0.27 -1.05 7.11
C VAL A 31 -1.64 -0.53 6.74
N ARG A 32 -1.69 0.76 6.40
CA ARG A 32 -2.87 1.42 5.84
C ARG A 32 -2.49 2.07 4.52
N PHE A 33 -3.09 1.60 3.43
CA PHE A 33 -2.91 2.13 2.09
C PHE A 33 -4.16 2.87 1.63
N LYS A 34 -3.99 4.10 1.14
CA LYS A 34 -5.05 4.90 0.53
C LYS A 34 -4.75 5.09 -0.95
N GLY A 35 -5.69 4.68 -1.80
CA GLY A 35 -5.62 4.86 -3.25
C GLY A 35 -6.88 5.51 -3.82
N ALA A 36 -6.90 5.70 -5.14
CA ALA A 36 -8.04 6.30 -5.84
C ALA A 36 -9.36 5.51 -5.70
N PHE A 37 -9.28 4.23 -5.35
CA PHE A 37 -10.43 3.34 -5.15
C PHE A 37 -10.90 3.27 -3.69
N GLY A 38 -10.18 3.88 -2.74
CA GLY A 38 -10.51 3.81 -1.31
C GLY A 38 -9.32 3.44 -0.42
N VAL A 39 -9.58 2.70 0.65
CA VAL A 39 -8.62 2.41 1.71
C VAL A 39 -8.49 0.90 1.92
N VAL A 40 -7.26 0.42 2.11
CA VAL A 40 -6.95 -0.95 2.51
C VAL A 40 -6.15 -0.93 3.79
N GLU A 41 -6.61 -1.69 4.78
CA GLU A 41 -5.88 -1.99 6.02
C GLU A 41 -5.50 -3.47 5.97
N ALA A 42 -4.22 -3.78 6.18
CA ALA A 42 -3.71 -5.15 6.06
C ALA A 42 -2.66 -5.44 7.13
N ALA A 43 -2.52 -6.72 7.50
CA ALA A 43 -1.52 -7.17 8.46
C ALA A 43 -0.07 -7.06 7.93
N GLY A 44 0.10 -7.01 6.61
CA GLY A 44 1.37 -6.74 5.95
C GLY A 44 1.18 -6.36 4.48
N MET A 45 2.29 -6.06 3.81
CA MET A 45 2.30 -5.74 2.39
C MET A 45 3.63 -6.01 1.71
N ARG A 46 3.58 -6.09 0.38
CA ARG A 46 4.74 -6.06 -0.51
C ARG A 46 4.48 -5.16 -1.72
N LEU A 47 5.37 -4.23 -1.95
CA LEU A 47 5.50 -3.41 -3.16
C LEU A 47 6.59 -4.03 -4.04
N PHE A 48 6.28 -4.29 -5.30
CA PHE A 48 7.20 -4.91 -6.24
C PHE A 48 6.98 -4.40 -7.66
N ASN A 49 7.85 -4.83 -8.58
CA ASN A 49 7.88 -4.35 -9.97
C ASN A 49 8.04 -2.82 -10.05
N GLY A 50 8.98 -2.27 -9.28
CA GLY A 50 9.22 -0.82 -9.21
C GLY A 50 8.05 -0.04 -8.61
N GLY A 51 7.33 -0.63 -7.64
CA GLY A 51 6.18 0.00 -6.97
C GLY A 51 4.87 -0.03 -7.77
N LYS A 52 4.83 -0.69 -8.94
CA LYS A 52 3.61 -0.80 -9.76
C LYS A 52 2.56 -1.73 -9.15
N PHE A 53 2.99 -2.74 -8.40
CA PHE A 53 2.11 -3.69 -7.77
C PHE A 53 2.24 -3.62 -6.26
N VAL A 54 1.08 -3.59 -5.60
CA VAL A 54 0.96 -3.76 -4.15
C VAL A 54 0.23 -5.07 -3.91
N GLN A 55 0.85 -5.97 -3.15
CA GLN A 55 0.21 -7.16 -2.61
C GLN A 55 0.03 -6.96 -1.11
N PHE A 56 -1.21 -7.03 -0.63
CA PHE A 56 -1.49 -7.06 0.80
C PHE A 56 -1.40 -8.51 1.30
N THR A 57 -0.77 -8.71 2.45
CA THR A 57 -0.53 -10.03 3.03
C THR A 57 -1.24 -10.18 4.39
N GLY A 58 -1.65 -11.39 4.70
CA GLY A 58 -2.42 -11.71 5.91
C GLY A 58 -3.86 -11.19 5.88
N PRO A 59 -4.54 -11.13 7.04
CA PRO A 59 -5.87 -10.55 7.16
C PRO A 59 -5.89 -9.10 6.64
N ALA A 60 -6.87 -8.80 5.79
CA ALA A 60 -7.02 -7.49 5.19
C ALA A 60 -8.49 -7.06 5.16
N ARG A 61 -8.72 -5.76 5.30
CA ARG A 61 -10.01 -5.10 5.15
C ARG A 61 -9.89 -4.03 4.07
N ALA A 62 -10.74 -4.09 3.05
CA ALA A 62 -10.83 -3.07 2.02
C ALA A 62 -12.15 -2.30 2.16
N ILE A 63 -12.06 -0.98 2.16
CA ILE A 63 -13.20 -0.06 2.03
C ILE A 63 -13.06 0.57 0.64
N ILE A 64 -13.88 0.09 -0.30
CA ILE A 64 -13.82 0.51 -1.70
C ILE A 64 -14.94 1.52 -1.92
N HIS A 65 -14.55 2.71 -2.37
CA HIS A 65 -15.48 3.69 -2.90
C HIS A 65 -15.53 3.48 -4.40
N PRO A 66 -16.65 2.97 -4.97
CA PRO A 66 -16.82 3.02 -6.41
C PRO A 66 -16.68 4.49 -6.82
N LYS A 67 -15.91 4.76 -7.86
CA LYS A 67 -15.97 6.09 -8.49
C LYS A 67 -17.45 6.34 -8.79
N GLU A 68 -18.00 7.45 -8.30
CA GLU A 68 -19.19 8.00 -8.92
C GLU A 68 -18.83 8.20 -10.39
N ASN A 69 -19.48 7.41 -11.23
CA ASN A 69 -19.38 7.55 -12.67
C ASN A 69 -20.06 8.88 -12.99
N PRO A 70 -19.35 9.91 -13.51
CA PRO A 70 -20.04 11.06 -14.07
C PRO A 70 -20.92 10.63 -15.25
#